data_AF-A0A435Y4X2-F1
#
_entry.id   AF-A0A435Y4X2-F1
#
_cell.length_a   1.000
_cell.length_b   1.000
_cell.length_c   1.000
_cell.angle_alpha   90.00
_cell.angle_beta   90.00
_cell.angle_gamma   90.00
#
_symmetry.space_group_name_H-M   'P 1'
#
loop_
_entity.id
_entity.type
_entity.pdbx_description
1 polymer ?
#
loop_
_entity_poly.entity_id
_entity_poly.type
_entity_poly.pdbx_seq_one_letter_code
_entity_poly.pdbx_strand_id
1 'polypeptide(L)'
;MVHPSIIGQSDRERQRRFIGVMLAAPFFAAGAAVTLVTSGLGAAVTMAVIFAAFGLCWFVALLVAATGKMAIASWIALAMAGISLGSLIAAAGGLSSPVAMLVVALPFEAWWIGASRRAALWGAVSAAVAILAQPLAGTVFPFAGAQTAAWHWLVPLAWALTLIPRASAFRNTADAA
;
A
#
# COMPACT_ATOMS: atom_id res chain seq x y z
N MET A 1 -15.20 0.37 -12.65
CA MET A 1 -15.66 1.67 -13.15
C MET A 1 -14.49 2.36 -13.82
N VAL A 2 -14.64 2.82 -15.07
CA VAL A 2 -13.58 3.51 -15.84
C VAL A 2 -14.21 4.78 -16.39
N HIS A 3 -13.49 5.89 -16.32
CA HIS A 3 -14.02 7.16 -16.79
C HIS A 3 -14.22 7.12 -18.33
N PRO A 4 -15.36 7.61 -18.87
CA PRO A 4 -15.68 7.51 -20.30
C PRO A 4 -14.66 8.19 -21.22
N SER A 5 -13.96 9.21 -20.74
CA SER A 5 -12.98 9.98 -21.53
C SER A 5 -11.66 9.25 -21.79
N ILE A 6 -11.39 8.12 -21.13
CA ILE A 6 -10.19 7.35 -21.42
C ILE A 6 -10.45 6.50 -22.66
N ILE A 7 -9.81 6.85 -23.77
CA ILE A 7 -10.00 6.19 -25.08
C ILE A 7 -9.05 4.99 -25.23
N GLY A 8 -7.84 5.06 -24.66
CA GLY A 8 -6.84 4.00 -24.74
C GLY A 8 -7.14 2.80 -23.83
N GLN A 9 -7.17 1.60 -24.40
CA GLN A 9 -7.43 0.35 -23.67
C GLN A 9 -6.40 0.10 -22.54
N SER A 10 -5.13 0.43 -22.79
CA SER A 10 -4.06 0.36 -21.79
C SER A 10 -4.27 1.30 -20.60
N ASP A 11 -4.75 2.52 -20.84
CA ASP A 11 -5.02 3.49 -19.77
C ASP A 11 -6.26 3.11 -18.96
N ARG A 12 -7.26 2.47 -19.60
CA ARG A 12 -8.43 1.92 -18.90
C ARG A 12 -8.03 0.80 -17.95
N GLU A 13 -7.13 -0.08 -18.37
CA GLU A 13 -6.63 -1.18 -17.52
C GLU A 13 -5.82 -0.65 -16.34
N ARG A 14 -4.94 0.33 -16.55
CA ARG A 14 -4.20 1.01 -15.47
C ARG A 14 -5.15 1.63 -14.46
N GLN A 15 -6.22 2.30 -14.91
CA GLN A 15 -7.22 2.91 -14.02
C GLN A 15 -7.97 1.85 -13.21
N ARG A 16 -8.35 0.72 -13.82
CA ARG A 16 -9.00 -0.39 -13.10
C ARG A 16 -8.09 -1.00 -12.03
N ARG A 17 -6.82 -1.23 -12.35
CA ARG A 17 -5.84 -1.77 -11.39
C ARG A 17 -5.62 -0.80 -10.23
N PHE A 18 -5.47 0.49 -10.52
CA PHE A 18 -5.32 1.52 -9.49
C PHE A 18 -6.53 1.56 -8.54
N ILE A 19 -7.75 1.62 -9.09
CA ILE A 19 -8.98 1.64 -8.29
C ILE A 19 -9.09 0.34 -7.47
N GLY A 20 -8.80 -0.81 -8.05
CA GLY A 20 -8.80 -2.09 -7.33
C GLY A 20 -7.85 -2.11 -6.14
N VAL A 21 -6.62 -1.60 -6.32
CA VAL A 21 -5.63 -1.49 -5.24
C VAL A 21 -6.09 -0.52 -4.16
N MET A 22 -6.62 0.65 -4.53
CA MET A 22 -7.14 1.62 -3.56
C MET A 22 -8.36 1.08 -2.79
N LEU A 23 -9.17 0.22 -3.38
CA LEU A 23 -10.29 -0.42 -2.66
C LEU A 23 -9.83 -1.51 -1.69
N ALA A 24 -8.75 -2.24 -2.03
CA ALA A 24 -8.22 -3.34 -1.21
C ALA A 24 -7.23 -2.88 -0.11
N ALA A 25 -6.46 -1.82 -0.38
CA ALA A 25 -5.46 -1.26 0.52
C ALA A 25 -5.94 -0.99 1.95
N PRO A 26 -7.13 -0.39 2.20
CA PRO A 26 -7.55 -0.10 3.57
C PRO A 26 -7.83 -1.34 4.41
N PHE A 27 -8.25 -2.47 3.80
CA PHE A 27 -8.40 -3.73 4.52
C PHE A 27 -7.06 -4.29 4.98
N PHE A 28 -6.04 -4.21 4.12
CA PHE A 28 -4.69 -4.61 4.47
C PHE A 28 -4.10 -3.71 5.56
N ALA A 29 -4.29 -2.39 5.43
CA ALA A 29 -3.85 -1.42 6.43
C ALA A 29 -4.55 -1.63 7.79
N ALA A 30 -5.86 -1.89 7.79
CA ALA A 30 -6.61 -2.20 9.00
C ALA A 30 -6.14 -3.52 9.65
N GLY A 31 -5.92 -4.56 8.85
CA GLY A 31 -5.36 -5.83 9.34
C GLY A 31 -3.98 -5.65 9.94
N ALA A 32 -3.07 -4.95 9.24
CA ALA A 32 -1.74 -4.65 9.73
C ALA A 32 -1.79 -3.85 11.04
N ALA A 33 -2.65 -2.82 11.12
CA ALA A 33 -2.88 -2.06 12.34
C ALA A 33 -3.32 -2.99 13.48
N VAL A 34 -4.40 -3.75 13.32
CA VAL A 34 -4.90 -4.66 14.37
C VAL A 34 -3.83 -5.66 14.83
N THR A 35 -3.05 -6.20 13.88
CA THR A 35 -1.99 -7.14 14.21
C THR A 35 -0.95 -6.42 15.08
N LEU A 36 -0.39 -5.30 14.62
CA LEU A 36 0.64 -4.52 15.32
C LEU A 36 0.16 -3.84 16.61
N VAL A 37 -1.15 -3.71 16.81
CA VAL A 37 -1.79 -2.95 17.90
C VAL A 37 -1.83 -3.68 19.24
N THR A 38 -1.54 -4.99 19.30
CA THR A 38 -1.61 -5.76 20.56
C THR A 38 -0.68 -5.29 21.69
N SER A 39 0.17 -4.26 21.49
CA SER A 39 1.16 -3.82 22.48
C SER A 39 1.09 -2.36 22.95
N GLY A 40 -0.01 -1.60 22.75
CA GLY A 40 -0.16 -0.31 23.47
C GLY A 40 -0.87 0.84 22.75
N LEU A 41 -1.51 0.61 21.61
CA LEU A 41 -2.31 1.62 20.92
C LEU A 41 -3.73 1.66 21.52
N GLY A 42 -4.09 2.78 22.15
CA GLY A 42 -5.46 2.97 22.66
C GLY A 42 -6.50 2.82 21.54
N ALA A 43 -7.63 2.18 21.83
CA ALA A 43 -8.66 1.82 20.85
C ALA A 43 -9.09 3.00 19.94
N ALA A 44 -9.10 4.22 20.49
CA ALA A 44 -9.40 5.45 19.76
C ALA A 44 -8.42 5.72 18.61
N VAL A 45 -7.11 5.51 18.84
CA VAL A 45 -6.08 5.75 17.81
C VAL A 45 -6.16 4.70 16.72
N THR A 46 -6.38 3.43 17.08
CA THR A 46 -6.58 2.35 16.10
C THR A 46 -7.78 2.64 15.20
N MET A 47 -8.90 3.07 15.79
CA MET A 47 -10.08 3.46 15.01
C MET A 47 -9.81 4.67 14.11
N ALA A 48 -9.12 5.70 14.62
CA ALA A 48 -8.74 6.86 13.82
C ALA A 48 -7.87 6.49 12.61
N VAL A 49 -6.89 5.59 12.79
CA VAL A 49 -6.03 5.10 11.70
C VAL A 49 -6.83 4.30 10.67
N ILE A 50 -7.75 3.43 11.12
CA ILE A 50 -8.62 2.66 10.23
C ILE A 50 -9.49 3.62 9.41
N PHE A 51 -10.20 4.56 10.05
CA PHE A 51 -11.04 5.51 9.34
C PHE A 51 -10.25 6.42 8.39
N ALA A 52 -9.06 6.88 8.79
CA ALA A 52 -8.19 7.66 7.93
C ALA A 52 -7.75 6.85 6.70
N ALA A 53 -7.34 5.59 6.89
CA ALA A 53 -6.95 4.71 5.78
C ALA A 53 -8.10 4.46 4.80
N PHE A 54 -9.28 4.10 5.32
CA PHE A 54 -10.49 3.89 4.53
C PHE A 54 -10.91 5.16 3.78
N GLY A 55 -11.05 6.27 4.49
CA GLY A 55 -11.46 7.55 3.91
C GLY A 55 -10.50 8.02 2.83
N LEU A 56 -9.19 7.98 3.09
CA LEU A 56 -8.20 8.44 2.13
C LEU A 56 -8.12 7.55 0.88
N CYS A 57 -8.10 6.22 1.06
CA CYS A 57 -8.01 5.29 -0.06
C CYS A 57 -9.24 5.39 -0.97
N TRP A 58 -10.43 5.42 -0.38
CA TRP A 58 -11.68 5.56 -1.14
C TRP A 58 -11.83 6.94 -1.76
N PHE A 59 -11.42 8.02 -1.07
CA PHE A 59 -11.45 9.36 -1.65
C PHE A 59 -10.52 9.49 -2.85
N VAL A 60 -9.30 8.94 -2.78
CA VAL A 60 -8.37 8.90 -3.91
C VAL A 60 -8.93 8.06 -5.06
N ALA A 61 -9.55 6.92 -4.77
CA ALA A 61 -10.22 6.10 -5.79
C ALA A 61 -11.36 6.87 -6.49
N LEU A 62 -12.20 7.57 -5.71
CA LEU A 62 -13.29 8.38 -6.23
C LEU A 62 -12.79 9.57 -7.05
N LEU A 63 -11.74 10.25 -6.58
CA LEU A 63 -11.13 11.36 -7.32
C LEU A 63 -10.56 10.90 -8.65
N VAL A 64 -9.92 9.73 -8.71
CA VAL A 64 -9.45 9.15 -9.98
C VAL A 64 -10.59 8.69 -10.86
N ALA A 65 -11.64 8.09 -10.29
CA ALA A 65 -12.82 7.67 -11.03
C ALA A 65 -13.54 8.89 -11.66
N ALA A 66 -13.61 10.01 -10.95
CA ALA A 66 -14.29 11.23 -11.38
C ALA A 66 -13.45 12.10 -12.33
N THR A 67 -12.14 12.20 -12.12
CA THR A 67 -11.28 13.12 -12.89
C THR A 67 -10.52 12.44 -14.04
N GLY A 68 -10.35 11.12 -14.01
CA GLY A 68 -9.49 10.38 -14.95
C GLY A 68 -7.99 10.71 -14.85
N LYS A 69 -7.58 11.62 -13.96
CA LYS A 69 -6.20 12.11 -13.84
C LYS A 69 -5.36 11.21 -12.93
N MET A 70 -4.83 10.12 -13.48
CA MET A 70 -4.01 9.17 -12.71
C MET A 70 -2.65 9.72 -12.26
N ALA A 71 -2.04 10.66 -12.98
CA ALA A 71 -0.68 11.10 -12.70
C ALA A 71 -0.53 11.68 -11.27
N ILE A 72 -1.34 12.68 -10.91
CA ILE A 72 -1.28 13.34 -9.60
C ILE A 72 -1.70 12.37 -8.49
N ALA A 73 -2.79 11.61 -8.71
CA ALA A 73 -3.28 10.66 -7.73
C ALA A 73 -2.28 9.54 -7.43
N SER A 74 -1.52 9.09 -8.44
CA SER A 74 -0.49 8.07 -8.26
C SER A 74 0.65 8.55 -7.37
N TRP A 75 1.07 9.81 -7.49
CA TRP A 75 2.10 10.41 -6.64
C TRP A 75 1.64 10.55 -5.19
N ILE A 76 0.41 11.01 -4.97
CA ILE A 76 -0.19 11.12 -3.64
C ILE A 76 -0.30 9.73 -3.01
N ALA A 77 -0.80 8.74 -3.75
CA ALA A 77 -0.91 7.37 -3.27
C ALA A 77 0.46 6.76 -2.92
N LEU A 78 1.49 7.02 -3.73
CA LEU A 78 2.85 6.54 -3.48
C LEU A 78 3.45 7.17 -2.22
N ALA A 79 3.29 8.49 -2.05
CA ALA A 79 3.76 9.20 -0.86
C ALA A 79 3.08 8.67 0.41
N MET A 80 1.75 8.51 0.36
CA MET A 80 0.98 7.96 1.48
C MET A 80 1.37 6.53 1.80
N ALA A 81 1.54 5.68 0.79
CA ALA A 81 2.00 4.30 0.97
C ALA A 81 3.41 4.25 1.58
N GLY A 82 4.31 5.15 1.19
CA GLY A 82 5.63 5.30 1.80
C GLY A 82 5.57 5.68 3.28
N ILE A 83 4.75 6.68 3.62
CA ILE A 83 4.53 7.10 5.02
C ILE A 83 3.97 5.94 5.84
N SER A 84 2.92 5.28 5.34
CA SER A 84 2.31 4.12 6.01
C SER A 84 3.30 2.98 6.21
N LEU A 85 4.14 2.67 5.21
CA LEU A 85 5.16 1.64 5.32
C LEU A 85 6.22 1.99 6.36
N GLY A 86 6.73 3.23 6.36
CA GLY A 86 7.71 3.69 7.34
C GLY A 86 7.18 3.60 8.77
N SER A 87 5.93 4.03 8.99
CA SER A 87 5.26 3.92 10.29
C SER A 87 5.03 2.46 10.70
N LEU A 88 4.64 1.57 9.77
CA LEU A 88 4.47 0.14 10.04
C LEU A 88 5.78 -0.53 10.46
N ILE A 89 6.88 -0.25 9.76
CA ILE A 89 8.20 -0.81 10.10
C ILE A 89 8.65 -0.30 11.47
N ALA A 90 8.48 1.00 11.75
CA ALA A 90 8.84 1.58 13.05
C ALA A 90 8.02 0.96 14.21
N ALA A 91 6.71 0.77 14.00
CA ALA A 91 5.83 0.14 14.98
C ALA A 91 6.18 -1.33 15.23
N ALA A 92 6.67 -2.06 14.22
CA ALA A 92 6.96 -3.49 14.30
C ALA A 92 8.31 -3.84 14.96
N GLY A 93 9.05 -2.86 15.46
CA GLY A 93 10.40 -3.01 16.01
C GLY A 93 11.53 -2.72 15.01
N GLY A 94 11.23 -2.10 13.87
CA GLY A 94 12.21 -1.66 12.88
C GLY A 94 12.57 -2.73 11.84
N LEU A 95 13.74 -2.56 11.20
CA LEU A 95 14.20 -3.43 10.11
C LEU A 95 14.48 -4.88 10.52
N SER A 96 14.62 -5.17 11.81
CA SER A 96 14.71 -6.55 12.33
C SER A 96 13.38 -7.30 12.27
N SER A 97 12.27 -6.59 12.01
CA SER A 97 10.94 -7.17 11.95
C SER A 97 10.63 -7.79 10.58
N PRO A 98 9.86 -8.91 10.52
CA PRO A 98 9.37 -9.47 9.26
C PRO A 98 8.59 -8.47 8.39
N VAL A 99 8.00 -7.44 9.00
CA VAL A 99 7.28 -6.36 8.32
C VAL A 99 8.16 -5.60 7.32
N ALA A 100 9.49 -5.56 7.53
CA ALA A 100 10.44 -4.94 6.60
C ALA A 100 10.41 -5.55 5.20
N MET A 101 9.93 -6.80 5.04
CA MET A 101 9.76 -7.42 3.72
C MET A 101 8.76 -6.68 2.82
N LEU A 102 7.83 -5.91 3.41
CA LEU A 102 6.86 -5.10 2.66
C LEU A 102 7.51 -3.93 1.90
N VAL A 103 8.79 -3.66 2.10
CA VAL A 103 9.57 -2.74 1.25
C VAL A 103 9.47 -3.13 -0.23
N VAL A 104 9.37 -4.43 -0.52
CA VAL A 104 9.20 -4.94 -1.90
C VAL A 104 7.78 -4.69 -2.44
N ALA A 105 6.79 -4.47 -1.57
CA ALA A 105 5.41 -4.22 -1.98
C ALA A 105 5.28 -2.91 -2.77
N LEU A 106 5.90 -1.82 -2.33
CA LEU A 106 5.86 -0.52 -3.02
C LEU A 106 6.33 -0.54 -4.49
N PRO A 107 7.54 -1.05 -4.81
CA PRO A 107 7.98 -1.15 -6.19
C PRO A 107 7.11 -2.11 -7.01
N PHE A 108 6.63 -3.21 -6.41
CA PHE A 108 5.74 -4.15 -7.08
C PHE A 108 4.38 -3.52 -7.40
N GLU A 109 3.73 -2.86 -6.45
CA GLU A 109 2.42 -2.21 -6.66
C GLU A 109 2.53 -1.07 -7.68
N ALA A 110 3.60 -0.26 -7.61
CA ALA A 110 3.84 0.80 -8.57
C ALA A 110 4.06 0.24 -9.99
N TRP A 111 4.79 -0.88 -10.12
CA TRP A 111 4.96 -1.57 -11.39
C TRP A 111 3.65 -2.21 -11.90
N TRP A 112 2.89 -2.89 -11.04
CA TRP A 112 1.65 -3.57 -11.40
C TRP A 112 0.58 -2.61 -11.92
N ILE A 113 0.46 -1.45 -11.28
CA ILE A 113 -0.45 -0.37 -11.68
C ILE A 113 0.08 0.36 -12.91
N GLY A 114 1.35 0.77 -12.89
CA GLY A 114 1.95 1.63 -13.90
C GLY A 114 2.55 0.91 -15.10
N ALA A 115 2.54 -0.43 -15.13
CA ALA A 115 3.12 -1.32 -16.14
C ALA A 115 4.42 -0.80 -16.77
N SER A 116 5.31 -0.19 -15.96
CA SER A 116 6.50 0.51 -16.46
C SER A 116 7.66 0.44 -15.48
N ARG A 117 8.88 0.37 -16.01
CA ARG A 117 10.11 0.35 -15.20
C ARG A 117 10.31 1.64 -14.39
N ARG A 118 9.86 2.79 -14.94
CA ARG A 118 9.90 4.08 -14.23
C ARG A 118 9.00 4.07 -13.00
N ALA A 119 7.80 3.50 -13.09
CA ALA A 119 6.92 3.38 -11.92
C ALA A 119 7.54 2.48 -10.84
N ALA A 120 8.17 1.36 -11.23
CA ALA A 120 8.91 0.50 -10.31
C ALA A 120 10.05 1.25 -9.59
N LEU A 121 10.83 2.06 -10.33
CA LEU A 121 11.91 2.88 -9.77
C LEU A 121 11.38 3.88 -8.75
N TRP A 122 10.30 4.60 -9.06
CA TRP A 122 9.70 5.53 -8.10
C TRP A 122 9.16 4.82 -6.85
N GLY A 123 8.56 3.63 -7.01
CA GLY A 123 8.18 2.79 -5.88
C GLY A 123 9.38 2.35 -5.03
N ALA A 124 10.51 1.99 -5.66
CA ALA A 124 11.74 1.65 -4.94
C ALA A 124 12.32 2.86 -4.19
N VAL A 125 12.33 4.04 -4.81
CA VAL A 125 12.74 5.30 -4.17
C VAL A 125 11.84 5.60 -2.97
N SER A 126 10.53 5.47 -3.13
CA SER A 126 9.56 5.65 -2.04
C SER A 126 9.82 4.67 -0.88
N ALA A 127 10.11 3.41 -1.18
CA ALA A 127 10.43 2.40 -0.17
C ALA A 127 11.75 2.72 0.54
N ALA A 128 12.77 3.17 -0.18
CA ALA A 128 14.04 3.61 0.41
C ALA A 128 13.85 4.83 1.32
N VAL A 129 13.07 5.82 0.89
CA VAL A 129 12.71 6.98 1.72
C VAL A 129 11.94 6.53 2.96
N ALA A 130 11.02 5.58 2.85
CA ALA A 130 10.29 5.03 4.00
C ALA A 130 11.21 4.38 5.04
N ILE A 131 12.22 3.62 4.59
CA ILE A 131 13.25 3.04 5.47
C ILE A 131 14.06 4.14 6.16
N LEU A 132 14.55 5.11 5.38
CA LEU A 132 15.37 6.20 5.93
C LEU A 132 14.59 7.10 6.89
N ALA A 133 13.28 7.25 6.68
CA ALA A 133 12.39 8.04 7.53
C ALA A 133 11.87 7.27 8.74
N GLN A 134 12.09 5.95 8.82
CA GLN A 134 11.64 5.10 9.93
C GLN A 134 12.08 5.63 11.31
N PRO A 135 13.32 6.11 11.53
CA PRO A 135 13.73 6.64 12.84
C PRO A 135 12.93 7.88 13.25
N LEU A 136 12.60 8.75 12.30
CA LEU A 136 11.77 9.94 12.53
C LEU A 136 10.34 9.54 12.89
N ALA A 137 9.77 8.53 12.23
CA ALA A 137 8.47 7.99 12.60
C ALA A 137 8.45 7.53 14.06
N GLY A 138 9.56 6.98 14.57
CA GLY A 138 9.67 6.60 15.98
C GLY A 138 9.74 7.74 16.98
N THR A 139 10.12 8.94 16.55
CA THR A 139 10.07 10.15 17.39
C THR A 139 8.71 10.84 17.36
N VAL A 140 7.94 10.66 16.30
CA VAL A 140 6.64 11.33 16.09
C VAL A 140 5.48 10.48 16.61
N PHE A 141 5.57 9.15 16.47
CA PHE A 141 4.52 8.23 16.86
C PHE A 141 4.89 7.48 18.15
N PRO A 142 4.08 7.57 19.22
CA PRO A 142 4.39 6.97 20.53
C PRO A 142 4.26 5.44 20.58
N PHE A 143 4.18 4.77 19.42
CA PHE A 143 3.99 3.32 19.27
C PHE A 143 5.23 2.62 18.70
N ALA A 144 6.31 3.37 18.45
CA ALA A 144 7.55 2.80 17.95
C ALA A 144 8.35 2.13 19.05
N GLY A 145 8.87 0.94 18.75
CA GLY A 145 9.65 0.13 19.70
C GLY A 145 8.92 -1.07 20.30
N ALA A 146 7.79 -1.50 19.72
CA ALA A 146 7.22 -2.80 20.09
C ALA A 146 8.22 -3.92 19.82
N GLN A 147 8.31 -4.88 20.76
CA GLN A 147 9.16 -6.04 20.58
C GLN A 147 8.66 -6.86 19.38
N THR A 148 9.61 -7.33 18.55
CA THR A 148 9.27 -8.16 17.40
C THR A 148 8.61 -9.45 17.87
N ALA A 149 7.35 -9.66 17.47
CA ALA A 149 6.60 -10.85 17.79
C ALA A 149 6.44 -11.77 16.57
N ALA A 150 6.29 -13.07 16.80
CA ALA A 150 6.17 -14.07 15.74
C ALA A 150 4.95 -13.83 14.81
N TRP A 151 3.87 -13.25 15.34
CA TRP A 151 2.66 -12.95 14.57
C TRP A 151 2.85 -11.78 13.57
N HIS A 152 3.93 -11.00 13.65
CA HIS A 152 4.26 -9.99 12.64
C HIS A 152 4.40 -10.59 11.23
N TRP A 153 4.69 -11.89 11.12
CA TRP A 153 4.72 -12.62 9.84
C TRP A 153 3.39 -12.67 9.10
N LEU A 154 2.26 -12.52 9.81
CA LEU A 154 0.94 -12.51 9.19
C LEU A 154 0.79 -11.36 8.19
N VAL A 155 1.47 -10.23 8.43
CA VAL A 155 1.37 -9.03 7.59
C VAL A 155 2.01 -9.24 6.20
N PRO A 156 3.29 -9.60 6.07
CA PRO A 156 3.88 -9.89 4.75
C PRO A 156 3.25 -11.11 4.08
N LEU A 157 2.81 -12.13 4.83
CA LEU A 157 2.09 -13.28 4.27
C LEU A 157 0.73 -12.88 3.67
N ALA A 158 -0.05 -12.06 4.39
CA ALA A 158 -1.31 -11.55 3.88
C ALA A 158 -1.12 -10.75 2.60
N TRP A 159 -0.03 -9.97 2.49
CA TRP A 159 0.30 -9.27 1.25
C TRP A 159 0.66 -10.26 0.14
N ALA A 160 1.51 -11.25 0.41
CA ALA A 160 1.90 -12.27 -0.56
C ALA A 160 0.69 -13.06 -1.10
N LEU A 161 -0.31 -13.34 -0.26
CA LEU A 161 -1.55 -14.00 -0.69
C LEU A 161 -2.35 -13.15 -1.69
N THR A 162 -2.24 -11.81 -1.66
CA THR A 162 -2.86 -10.95 -2.68
C THR A 162 -2.26 -11.12 -4.07
N LEU A 163 -1.06 -11.71 -4.17
CA LEU A 163 -0.41 -11.98 -5.45
C LEU A 163 -1.05 -13.16 -6.20
N ILE A 164 -1.69 -14.10 -5.49
CA ILE A 164 -2.34 -15.28 -6.08
C ILE A 164 -3.44 -14.90 -7.10
N PRO A 165 -4.46 -14.09 -6.75
CA PRO A 165 -5.48 -13.66 -7.71
C PRO A 165 -4.92 -12.73 -8.80
N ARG A 166 -3.77 -12.08 -8.57
CA ARG A 166 -3.11 -11.23 -9.58
C ARG A 166 -2.33 -12.05 -10.60
N ALA A 167 -1.72 -13.16 -10.18
CA ALA A 167 -1.05 -14.11 -11.06
C ALA A 167 -2.03 -14.83 -11.99
N SER A 168 -3.23 -15.18 -11.51
CA SER A 168 -4.27 -15.76 -12.37
C SER A 168 -4.79 -14.76 -13.41
N ALA A 169 -4.89 -13.47 -13.06
CA ALA A 169 -5.25 -12.42 -14.01
C ALA A 169 -4.21 -12.29 -15.14
N PHE A 170 -2.91 -12.41 -14.86
CA PHE A 170 -1.86 -12.44 -15.88
C PHE A 170 -1.98 -13.65 -16.82
N ARG A 171 -2.27 -14.84 -16.27
CA ARG A 171 -2.38 -16.07 -17.07
C ARG A 171 -3.56 -15.98 -18.04
N ASN A 172 -4.71 -15.50 -17.57
CA ASN A 172 -5.89 -15.35 -18.41
C ASN A 172 -5.69 -14.33 -19.56
N THR A 173 -4.84 -13.32 -19.38
CA THR A 173 -4.47 -12.40 -20.49
C THR A 173 -3.49 -13.00 -21.48
N ALA A 174 -2.64 -13.94 -21.05
CA ALA A 174 -1.70 -14.64 -21.93
C ALA A 174 -2.39 -15.75 -22.74
N ASP A 175 -3.38 -16.42 -22.16
CA ASP A 175 -4.18 -17.45 -22.84
C ASP A 175 -5.19 -16.85 -23.86
N ALA A 176 -5.46 -15.54 -23.76
CA ALA A 176 -6.41 -14.82 -24.62
C ALA A 176 -5.72 -14.01 -25.75
N ALA A 177 -4.40 -14.02 -25.84
CA ALA A 177 -3.58 -13.33 -26.85
C ALA A 177 -3.04 -14.30 -27.89
#